data_AF-A0A5J4ZI89-F1
#
_entry.id   AF-A0A5J4ZI89-F1
#
_cell.length_a   1.000
_cell.length_b   1.000
_cell.length_c   1.000
_cell.angle_alpha   90.00
_cell.angle_beta   90.00
_cell.angle_gamma   90.00
#
_symmetry.space_group_name_H-M   'P 1'
#
loop_
_entity.id
_entity.type
_entity.pdbx_description
1 polymer ?
#
loop_
_entity_poly.entity_id
_entity_poly.type
_entity_poly.pdbx_seq_one_letter_code
_entity_poly.pdbx_strand_id
1 'polypeptide(L)'
;MASGIVNEALKDQVSGLENFVGVLEDDGVVPLSVQAEQHAIELVDIRKILDDFMTETSARITNIMEDVMSLTDVVKINLKCLEDDVALVKKSVPAHPSAIGKRPKQEGREIEDKDALCNAVEDWTAKR
;
A
#
# COMPACT_ATOMS: atom_id res chain seq x y z
N MET A 1 -27.70 -14.94 -46.87
CA MET A 1 -27.22 -16.14 -47.58
C MET A 1 -25.72 -16.41 -47.42
N ALA A 2 -24.85 -15.41 -47.20
CA ALA A 2 -23.40 -15.62 -47.07
C ALA A 2 -22.95 -16.31 -45.76
N SER A 3 -23.66 -16.13 -44.64
CA SER A 3 -23.28 -16.72 -43.33
C SER A 3 -23.41 -18.25 -43.24
N GLY A 4 -24.28 -18.86 -44.05
CA GLY A 4 -24.46 -20.32 -44.05
C GLY A 4 -23.37 -21.05 -44.85
N ILE A 5 -22.93 -20.43 -45.94
CA ILE A 5 -21.90 -20.99 -46.84
C ILE A 5 -20.53 -21.02 -46.15
N VAL A 6 -20.21 -19.99 -45.37
CA VAL A 6 -18.95 -19.92 -44.61
C VAL A 6 -18.89 -20.96 -43.50
N ASN A 7 -20.03 -21.26 -42.85
CA ASN A 7 -20.09 -22.26 -41.78
C ASN A 7 -19.90 -23.68 -42.33
N GLU A 8 -20.56 -24.03 -43.43
CA GLU A 8 -20.40 -25.34 -44.08
C GLU A 8 -18.98 -25.53 -44.64
N ALA A 9 -18.40 -24.51 -45.28
CA ALA A 9 -17.04 -24.59 -45.80
C ALA A 9 -15.99 -24.72 -44.68
N LEU A 10 -16.20 -24.07 -43.53
CA LEU A 10 -15.34 -24.21 -42.36
C LEU A 10 -15.44 -25.63 -41.77
N LYS A 11 -16.66 -26.17 -41.72
CA LYS A 11 -16.94 -27.52 -41.23
C LYS A 11 -16.31 -28.60 -42.11
N ASP A 12 -16.42 -28.47 -43.43
CA ASP A 12 -15.75 -29.35 -44.40
C ASP A 12 -14.21 -29.28 -44.29
N GLN A 13 -13.65 -28.09 -44.03
CA GLN A 13 -12.21 -27.94 -43.82
C GLN A 13 -11.74 -28.60 -42.52
N VAL A 14 -12.52 -28.47 -41.43
CA VAL A 14 -12.22 -29.14 -40.15
C VAL A 14 -12.33 -30.66 -40.30
N SER A 15 -13.37 -31.17 -40.94
CA SER A 15 -13.53 -32.60 -41.21
C SER A 15 -12.46 -33.15 -42.17
N GLY A 16 -12.04 -32.37 -43.16
CA GLY A 16 -10.91 -32.74 -44.04
C GLY A 16 -9.58 -32.83 -43.30
N LEU A 17 -9.37 -31.95 -42.31
CA LEU A 17 -8.17 -31.94 -41.47
C LEU A 17 -8.15 -33.09 -40.46
N GLU A 18 -9.30 -33.39 -39.83
CA GLU A 18 -9.48 -34.56 -38.94
C GLU A 18 -9.13 -35.86 -39.68
N ASN A 19 -9.54 -35.99 -40.95
CA ASN A 19 -9.21 -37.12 -41.79
C ASN A 19 -7.74 -37.15 -42.28
N PHE A 20 -7.11 -35.98 -42.51
CA PHE A 20 -5.73 -35.89 -43.00
C PHE A 20 -4.68 -36.18 -41.91
N VAL A 21 -5.00 -35.90 -40.64
CA VAL A 21 -4.09 -36.10 -39.50
C VAL A 21 -3.99 -37.58 -39.08
N GLY A 22 -4.76 -38.49 -39.70
CA GLY A 22 -4.59 -39.92 -39.50
C GLY A 22 -5.12 -40.42 -38.15
N VAL A 23 -6.26 -39.88 -37.71
CA VAL A 23 -7.01 -40.49 -36.60
C VAL A 23 -7.66 -41.76 -37.15
N LEU A 24 -7.02 -42.90 -36.90
CA LEU A 24 -7.64 -44.21 -37.02
C LEU A 24 -8.97 -44.19 -36.27
N GLU A 25 -10.02 -44.70 -36.92
CA GLU A 25 -11.29 -44.95 -36.26
C GLU A 25 -11.04 -45.80 -35.00
N ASP A 26 -11.42 -45.23 -33.84
CA ASP A 26 -11.52 -45.84 -32.50
C ASP A 26 -10.27 -45.84 -31.58
N ASP A 27 -10.33 -45.04 -30.49
CA ASP A 27 -10.02 -45.41 -29.09
C ASP A 27 -10.19 -44.18 -28.13
N GLY A 28 -11.42 -43.64 -28.00
CA GLY A 28 -11.73 -42.65 -26.95
C GLY A 28 -11.19 -41.22 -27.13
N VAL A 29 -10.67 -40.86 -28.31
CA VAL A 29 -10.14 -39.52 -28.61
C VAL A 29 -11.29 -38.57 -28.98
N VAL A 30 -11.37 -37.43 -28.28
CA VAL A 30 -12.40 -36.39 -28.50
C VAL A 30 -12.19 -35.72 -29.88
N PRO A 31 -13.26 -35.52 -30.69
CA PRO A 31 -13.16 -34.83 -31.98
C PRO A 31 -12.54 -33.44 -31.85
N LEU A 32 -11.79 -32.99 -32.86
CA LEU A 32 -11.14 -31.66 -32.83
C LEU A 32 -12.17 -30.54 -32.72
N SER A 33 -13.34 -30.72 -33.33
CA SER A 33 -14.48 -29.80 -33.19
C SER A 33 -14.93 -29.61 -31.73
N VAL A 34 -15.08 -30.70 -30.97
CA VAL A 34 -15.46 -30.66 -29.55
C VAL A 34 -14.35 -30.05 -28.70
N GLN A 35 -13.09 -30.35 -29.02
CA GLN A 35 -11.93 -29.75 -28.35
C GLN A 35 -11.84 -28.23 -28.60
N ALA A 36 -12.09 -27.79 -29.84
CA ALA A 36 -12.10 -26.37 -30.19
C ALA A 36 -13.23 -25.61 -29.48
N GLU A 37 -14.41 -26.21 -29.34
CA GLU A 37 -15.54 -25.64 -28.59
C GLU A 37 -15.21 -25.52 -27.09
N GLN A 38 -14.62 -26.56 -26.50
CA GLN A 38 -14.16 -26.53 -25.11
C GLN A 38 -13.10 -25.45 -24.87
N HIS A 39 -12.11 -25.34 -25.75
CA HIS A 39 -11.10 -24.27 -25.65
C HIS A 39 -11.69 -22.88 -25.85
N ALA A 40 -12.74 -22.72 -26.67
CA ALA A 40 -13.43 -21.44 -26.79
C ALA A 40 -14.09 -21.02 -25.48
N ILE A 41 -14.68 -21.96 -24.74
CA ILE A 41 -15.27 -21.72 -23.42
C ILE A 41 -14.17 -21.35 -22.41
N GLU A 42 -13.06 -22.11 -22.38
CA GLU A 42 -11.93 -21.82 -21.50
C GLU A 42 -11.34 -20.42 -21.74
N LEU A 43 -11.27 -19.98 -23.01
CA LEU A 43 -10.80 -18.63 -23.34
C LEU A 43 -11.76 -17.54 -22.85
N VAL A 44 -13.07 -17.79 -22.86
CA VAL A 44 -14.08 -16.87 -22.30
C VAL A 44 -13.91 -16.78 -20.78
N ASP A 45 -13.70 -17.89 -20.10
CA ASP A 45 -13.48 -17.92 -18.65
C ASP A 45 -12.17 -17.23 -18.26
N ILE A 46 -11.08 -17.49 -18.97
CA ILE A 46 -9.79 -16.81 -18.76
C ILE A 46 -9.95 -15.31 -18.95
N ARG A 47 -10.65 -14.87 -20.00
CA ARG A 47 -10.91 -13.45 -20.23
C ARG A 47 -11.65 -12.82 -19.05
N LYS A 48 -12.68 -13.49 -18.54
CA LYS A 48 -13.42 -13.01 -17.37
C LYS A 48 -12.53 -12.87 -16.13
N ILE A 49 -11.70 -13.87 -15.85
CA ILE A 49 -10.76 -13.83 -14.73
C ILE A 49 -9.80 -12.64 -14.87
N LEU A 50 -9.30 -12.38 -16.08
CA LEU A 50 -8.43 -11.24 -16.35
C LEU A 50 -9.16 -9.91 -16.18
N ASP A 51 -10.39 -9.78 -16.69
CA ASP A 51 -11.20 -8.57 -16.56
C ASP A 51 -11.52 -8.27 -15.08
N ASP A 52 -11.87 -9.29 -14.30
CA ASP A 52 -12.12 -9.18 -12.85
C ASP A 52 -10.83 -8.80 -12.10
N PHE A 53 -9.71 -9.45 -12.41
CA PHE A 53 -8.40 -9.14 -11.81
C PHE A 53 -7.97 -7.71 -12.08
N MET A 54 -8.11 -7.24 -13.33
CA MET A 54 -7.78 -5.87 -13.72
C MET A 54 -8.67 -4.87 -12.98
N THR A 55 -9.98 -5.15 -12.89
CA THR A 55 -10.94 -4.28 -12.20
C THR A 55 -10.62 -4.18 -10.71
N GLU A 56 -10.40 -5.31 -10.03
CA GLU A 56 -10.03 -5.33 -8.62
C GLU A 56 -8.69 -4.62 -8.37
N THR A 57 -7.69 -4.89 -9.21
CA THR A 57 -6.37 -4.30 -9.08
C THR A 57 -6.41 -2.79 -9.29
N SER A 58 -7.14 -2.29 -10.29
CA SER A 58 -7.32 -0.86 -10.52
C SER A 58 -8.01 -0.16 -9.35
N ALA A 59 -9.03 -0.78 -8.76
CA ALA A 59 -9.69 -0.26 -7.56
C ALA A 59 -8.72 -0.19 -6.36
N ARG A 60 -7.94 -1.26 -6.12
CA ARG A 60 -6.94 -1.29 -5.05
C ARG A 60 -5.85 -0.23 -5.24
N ILE A 61 -5.33 -0.06 -6.46
CA ILE A 61 -4.34 0.98 -6.77
C ILE A 61 -4.90 2.37 -6.51
N THR A 62 -6.16 2.61 -6.90
CA THR A 62 -6.84 3.91 -6.68
C THR A 62 -6.92 4.22 -5.19
N ASN A 63 -7.36 3.27 -4.36
CA ASN A 63 -7.44 3.46 -2.91
C ASN A 63 -6.06 3.73 -2.29
N ILE A 64 -5.01 2.99 -2.70
CA ILE A 64 -3.64 3.24 -2.24
C ILE A 64 -3.18 4.65 -2.61
N MET A 65 -3.52 5.12 -3.81
CA MET A 65 -3.16 6.46 -4.25
C MET A 65 -3.85 7.53 -3.41
N GLU A 66 -5.13 7.35 -3.08
CA GLU A 66 -5.88 8.24 -2.18
C GLU A 66 -5.27 8.26 -0.77
N ASP A 67 -4.93 7.09 -0.22
CA ASP A 67 -4.28 6.98 1.09
C ASP A 67 -2.92 7.69 1.12
N VAL A 68 -2.10 7.51 0.08
CA VAL A 68 -0.79 8.16 -0.05
C VAL A 68 -0.95 9.68 -0.17
N MET A 69 -1.95 10.16 -0.90
CA MET A 69 -2.26 11.59 -0.99
C MET A 69 -2.67 12.16 0.37
N SER A 70 -3.57 11.48 1.08
CA SER A 70 -4.00 11.86 2.43
C SER A 70 -2.82 11.92 3.41
N LEU A 71 -1.96 10.88 3.41
CA LEU A 71 -0.76 10.86 4.24
C LEU A 71 0.19 12.01 3.89
N THR A 72 0.34 12.32 2.61
CA THR A 72 1.19 13.43 2.14
C THR A 72 0.70 14.75 2.72
N ASP A 73 -0.61 14.99 2.74
CA ASP A 73 -1.18 16.23 3.28
C ASP A 73 -1.03 16.32 4.80
N VAL A 74 -1.21 15.22 5.53
CA VAL A 74 -0.93 15.16 6.97
C VAL A 74 0.54 15.49 7.27
N VAL A 75 1.47 14.89 6.53
CA VAL A 75 2.91 15.12 6.73
C VAL A 75 3.28 16.56 6.41
N LYS A 76 2.71 17.18 5.37
CA LYS A 76 2.93 18.60 5.07
C LYS A 76 2.48 19.50 6.21
N ILE A 77 1.30 19.25 6.77
CA ILE A 77 0.77 20.03 7.90
C ILE A 77 1.70 19.90 9.10
N ASN A 78 2.08 18.66 9.45
CA ASN A 78 2.96 18.40 10.58
C ASN A 78 4.33 19.08 10.42
N LEU A 79 4.90 19.02 9.21
CA LEU A 79 6.16 19.69 8.90
C LEU A 79 6.02 21.21 9.05
N LYS A 80 4.90 21.79 8.59
CA LYS A 80 4.65 23.22 8.71
C LYS A 80 4.53 23.65 10.18
N CYS A 81 3.81 22.89 10.99
CA CYS A 81 3.72 23.13 12.43
C CYS A 81 5.10 23.07 13.10
N LEU A 82 5.91 22.07 12.74
CA LEU A 82 7.27 21.94 13.27
C LEU A 82 8.16 23.12 12.88
N GLU A 83 8.08 23.58 11.63
CA GLU A 83 8.80 24.78 11.17
C GLU A 83 8.42 26.02 11.99
N ASP A 84 7.12 26.19 12.26
CA ASP A 84 6.59 27.33 13.01
C ASP A 84 7.04 27.27 14.49
N ASP A 85 7.01 26.08 15.11
CA ASP A 85 7.52 25.86 16.47
C ASP A 85 9.02 26.15 16.58
N VAL A 86 9.81 25.68 15.62
CA VAL A 86 11.26 25.98 15.56
C VAL A 86 11.50 27.48 15.39
N ALA A 87 10.71 28.15 14.56
CA ALA A 87 10.81 29.60 14.39
C ALA A 87 10.49 30.36 15.69
N LEU A 88 9.52 29.89 16.47
CA LEU A 88 9.19 30.44 17.79
C LEU A 88 10.36 30.27 18.77
N VAL A 89 10.93 29.07 18.85
CA VAL A 89 12.10 28.79 19.71
C VAL A 89 13.29 29.68 19.33
N LYS A 90 13.58 29.82 18.03
CA LYS A 90 14.71 30.67 17.58
C LYS A 90 14.53 32.14 17.94
N LYS A 91 13.29 32.64 18.06
CA LYS A 91 13.00 34.01 18.50
C LYS A 91 13.09 34.17 20.03
N SER A 92 12.77 33.13 20.79
CA SER A 92 12.79 33.17 22.26
C SER A 92 14.18 32.90 22.87
N VAL A 93 15.09 32.26 22.12
CA VAL A 93 16.49 32.12 22.52
C VAL A 93 17.22 33.46 22.29
N PRO A 94 17.79 34.09 23.34
CA PRO A 94 18.54 35.33 23.17
C PRO A 94 19.76 35.09 22.28
N ALA A 95 20.02 35.98 21.31
CA ALA A 95 21.19 35.89 20.41
C ALA A 95 22.55 35.93 21.12
N HIS A 96 22.58 36.21 22.43
CA HIS A 96 23.75 36.13 23.30
C HIS A 96 23.42 35.42 24.62
N PRO A 97 24.10 34.30 24.95
CA PRO A 97 24.01 33.66 26.27
C PRO A 97 24.40 34.61 27.42
N SER A 98 25.13 35.68 27.12
CA SER A 98 25.66 36.65 28.09
C SER A 98 24.64 37.69 28.57
N ALA A 99 23.42 37.74 28.01
CA ALA A 99 22.35 38.65 28.44
C ALA A 99 21.47 38.07 29.56
N ILE A 100 21.65 36.79 29.92
CA ILE A 100 21.06 36.24 31.15
C ILE A 100 21.84 36.86 32.31
N GLY A 101 21.29 37.97 32.81
CA GLY A 101 21.91 38.80 33.85
C GLY A 101 22.45 37.95 34.99
N LYS A 102 23.67 38.27 35.40
CA LYS A 102 24.30 37.73 36.61
C LYS A 102 23.28 37.78 37.74
N ARG A 103 22.76 36.61 38.16
CA ARG A 103 21.97 36.54 39.40
C ARG A 103 22.89 37.01 40.54
N PRO A 104 22.45 37.91 41.42
CA PRO A 104 23.21 38.18 42.63
C PRO A 104 23.29 36.88 43.43
N LYS A 105 24.51 36.50 43.83
CA LYS A 105 24.80 35.38 44.73
C LYS A 105 23.80 35.39 45.90
N GLN A 106 22.86 34.45 45.91
CA GLN A 106 22.10 34.10 47.11
C GLN A 106 22.72 32.83 47.67
N GLU A 107 23.92 32.98 48.24
CA GLU A 107 24.53 32.00 49.14
C GLU A 107 23.61 31.88 50.36
N GLY A 108 22.68 30.93 50.34
CA GLY A 108 21.75 30.68 51.44
C GLY A 108 20.57 29.80 51.04
N ARG A 109 19.93 30.07 49.90
CA ARG A 109 18.74 29.30 49.45
C ARG A 109 19.07 27.97 48.78
N GLU A 110 20.21 27.86 48.11
CA GLU A 110 20.62 26.60 47.42
C GLU A 110 20.97 25.46 48.39
N ILE A 111 21.30 25.77 49.65
CA ILE A 111 21.65 24.77 50.66
C ILE A 111 20.37 24.17 51.26
N GLU A 112 19.38 25.02 51.60
CA GLU A 112 18.08 24.57 52.11
C GLU A 112 17.33 23.68 51.11
N ASP A 113 17.34 24.01 49.82
CA ASP A 113 16.67 23.21 48.79
C ASP A 113 17.35 21.84 48.57
N LYS A 114 18.67 21.75 48.76
CA LYS A 114 19.40 20.47 48.67
C LYS A 114 19.10 19.57 49.86
N ASP A 115 19.08 20.11 51.06
CA ASP A 115 18.78 19.35 52.27
C ASP A 115 17.33 18.84 52.26
N ALA A 116 16.39 19.64 51.74
CA ALA A 116 15.00 19.23 51.56
C ALA A 116 14.86 18.05 50.56
N LEU A 117 15.62 18.08 49.46
CA LEU A 117 15.63 16.98 48.48
C LEU A 117 16.26 15.70 49.04
N CYS A 118 17.36 15.79 49.79
CA CYS A 118 17.96 14.63 50.44
C CYS A 118 16.99 13.96 51.43
N ASN A 119 16.35 14.76 52.28
CA ASN A 119 15.38 14.24 53.25
C ASN A 119 14.16 13.58 52.57
N ALA A 120 13.68 14.14 51.46
CA ALA A 120 12.58 13.55 50.70
C ALA A 120 12.95 12.21 50.03
N VAL A 121 14.19 12.07 49.57
CA VAL A 121 14.69 10.82 48.99
C VAL A 121 14.84 9.73 50.06
N GLU A 122 15.39 10.08 51.22
CA GLU A 122 15.52 9.13 52.34
C GLU A 122 14.16 8.62 52.83
N ASP A 123 13.17 9.52 52.99
CA ASP A 123 11.80 9.15 53.40
C ASP A 123 11.10 8.26 52.37
N TRP A 124 11.36 8.46 51.07
CA TRP A 124 10.84 7.58 50.01
C TRP A 124 11.47 6.18 50.06
N THR A 125 12.77 6.08 50.34
CA THR A 125 13.45 4.77 50.44
C THR A 125 13.07 3.98 51.70
N ALA A 126 12.72 4.66 52.80
CA ALA A 126 12.31 4.00 54.05
C ALA A 126 10.87 3.44 54.01
N LYS A 127 10.04 3.92 53.08
CA LYS A 127 8.64 3.47 52.89
C LYS A 127 8.49 2.28 51.95
N ARG A 128 9.59 1.67 51.51
CA ARG A 128 9.61 0.51 50.61
C ARG A 128 10.14 -0.71 51.34
#